data_AF-A0A8J4EL51-F1
#
_entry.id   AF-A0A8J4EL51-F1
#
_cell.length_a   1.000
_cell.length_b   1.000
_cell.length_c   1.000
_cell.angle_alpha   90.00
_cell.angle_beta   90.00
_cell.angle_gamma   90.00
#
_symmetry.space_group_name_H-M   'P 1'
#
loop_
_entity.id
_entity.type
_entity.pdbx_description
1 polymer ?
#
loop_
_entity_poly.entity_id
_entity_poly.type
_entity_poly.pdbx_seq_one_letter_code
_entity_poly.pdbx_strand_id
1 'polypeptide(L)'
;MEGSYAMALRRAKGQAGAKMALATTSLLCHADVMELSTYVRQLHDQLVAVAETGDPAARAFLDRLVVTLEPAARLALLDALSAAAAEITQDLAPGSVEVRLRAGEPEFAVTVPTAEPTAAEPPPPVAVPASGADDTDDGPMARLNLRLSEQLKTRIERAAARQGRSANSWLARAANAALAAEEPDQPTLHSSTGRGGRRRQTGWVR
;
A
#
# COMPACT_ATOMS: atom_id res chain seq x y z
N MET A 1 7.34 -14.82 37.73
CA MET A 1 6.99 -14.33 36.38
C MET A 1 6.37 -12.96 36.57
N GLU A 2 7.15 -11.96 37.03
CA GLU A 2 8.08 -11.13 36.22
C GLU A 2 7.40 -10.55 34.98
N GLY A 3 7.38 -9.23 34.73
CA GLY A 3 8.04 -8.12 35.40
C GLY A 3 7.46 -6.80 34.89
N SER A 4 7.28 -5.85 35.81
CA SER A 4 8.02 -4.59 35.87
C SER A 4 7.53 -3.50 34.92
N TYR A 5 6.45 -2.84 35.32
CA TYR A 5 6.08 -1.50 34.85
C TYR A 5 6.86 -0.49 35.71
N ALA A 6 8.10 -0.20 35.31
CA ALA A 6 8.97 0.73 36.01
C ALA A 6 9.50 1.82 35.08
N MET A 7 9.03 3.04 35.33
CA MET A 7 9.72 4.32 35.24
C MET A 7 11.01 4.44 34.41
N ALA A 8 11.02 5.40 33.49
CA ALA A 8 12.20 6.25 33.27
C ALA A 8 11.81 7.66 32.78
N LEU A 9 11.35 8.50 33.71
CA LEU A 9 11.35 9.96 33.56
C LEU A 9 12.52 10.54 34.37
N ARG A 10 13.45 11.24 33.69
CA ARG A 10 14.42 12.29 34.14
C ARG A 10 15.67 12.22 33.26
N ARG A 11 16.37 13.28 32.84
CA ARG A 11 16.17 14.74 32.75
C ARG A 11 17.36 15.27 31.92
N ALA A 12 17.08 16.13 30.93
CA ALA A 12 17.88 17.21 30.30
C ALA A 12 19.43 17.16 30.22
N LYS A 13 19.99 17.24 28.99
CA LYS A 13 20.84 18.36 28.49
C LYS A 13 21.38 18.05 27.08
N GLY A 14 21.24 18.99 26.14
CA GLY A 14 21.98 18.97 24.86
C GLY A 14 21.26 19.69 23.73
N GLN A 15 21.78 20.86 23.37
CA GLN A 15 21.33 21.72 22.26
C GLN A 15 21.49 21.08 20.88
N ALA A 16 20.73 21.65 19.93
CA ALA A 16 20.87 21.63 18.47
C ALA A 16 20.10 20.54 17.71
N GLY A 17 19.06 20.98 16.99
CA GLY A 17 18.39 20.23 15.93
C GLY A 17 17.41 19.18 16.42
N ALA A 18 16.29 19.59 17.02
CA ALA A 18 15.19 18.69 17.29
C ALA A 18 14.53 18.26 15.97
N LYS A 19 15.11 17.25 15.30
CA LYS A 19 14.34 16.40 14.38
C LYS A 19 13.24 15.78 15.22
N MET A 20 12.01 16.23 15.01
CA MET A 20 10.84 15.71 15.70
C MET A 20 10.62 14.28 15.21
N ALA A 21 11.25 13.31 15.87
CA ALA A 21 11.04 11.90 15.60
C ALA A 21 9.62 11.57 16.05
N LEU A 22 8.69 11.60 15.10
CA LEU A 22 7.35 11.07 15.30
C LEU A 22 7.50 9.60 15.71
N ALA A 23 7.09 9.27 16.93
CA ALA A 23 7.15 7.92 17.44
C ALA A 23 6.11 7.07 16.68
N THR A 24 6.57 6.31 15.69
CA THR A 24 5.73 5.43 14.87
C THR A 24 5.14 4.33 15.76
N THR A 25 3.89 4.50 16.19
CA THR A 25 3.13 3.47 16.90
C THR A 25 2.20 2.78 15.90
N SER A 26 2.20 1.44 15.94
CA SER A 26 1.35 0.44 15.23
C SER A 26 0.78 0.79 13.83
N LEU A 27 1.08 -0.08 12.85
CA LEU A 27 0.67 -0.03 11.42
C LEU A 27 -0.84 -0.15 11.14
N LEU A 28 -1.68 -0.15 12.17
CA LEU A 28 -3.13 -0.11 11.99
C LEU A 28 -3.52 1.36 11.83
N CYS A 29 -4.07 1.67 10.66
CA CYS A 29 -4.56 2.99 10.26
C CYS A 29 -5.06 3.78 11.48
N HIS A 30 -4.35 4.85 11.84
CA HIS A 30 -4.87 5.84 12.78
C HIS A 30 -6.01 6.58 12.06
N ALA A 31 -7.17 5.95 12.01
CA ALA A 31 -8.41 6.62 11.66
C ALA A 31 -9.00 7.25 12.94
N ASP A 32 -8.18 8.04 13.65
CA ASP A 32 -8.70 8.93 14.67
C ASP A 32 -9.26 10.15 13.93
N VAL A 33 -10.59 10.18 13.83
CA VAL A 33 -11.34 11.32 13.28
C VAL A 33 -11.08 12.52 14.18
N MET A 34 -10.58 13.63 13.61
CA MET A 34 -10.36 14.85 14.36
C MET A 34 -11.63 15.69 14.36
N GLU A 35 -12.25 15.81 15.53
CA GLU A 35 -13.45 16.64 15.74
C GLU A 35 -13.08 18.12 15.88
N LEU A 36 -13.03 18.85 14.77
CA LEU A 36 -12.67 20.29 14.78
C LEU A 36 -13.63 21.13 15.62
N SER A 37 -14.89 20.71 15.70
CA SER A 37 -15.93 21.31 16.53
C SER A 37 -15.51 21.46 18.00
N THR A 38 -14.75 20.50 18.54
CA THR A 38 -14.28 20.54 19.92
C THR A 38 -13.24 21.63 20.14
N TYR A 39 -12.30 21.80 19.20
CA TYR A 39 -11.27 22.83 19.28
C TYR A 39 -11.85 24.23 19.11
N VAL A 40 -12.79 24.39 18.17
CA VAL A 40 -13.49 25.67 17.96
C VAL A 40 -14.32 26.03 19.18
N ARG A 41 -15.04 25.06 19.78
CA ARG A 41 -15.79 25.28 21.02
C ARG A 41 -14.88 25.66 22.19
N GLN A 42 -13.72 25.00 22.33
CA GLN A 42 -12.76 25.36 23.37
C GLN A 42 -12.24 26.80 23.19
N LEU A 43 -11.97 27.23 21.95
CA LEU A 43 -11.59 28.60 21.65
C LEU A 43 -12.72 29.59 22.01
N HIS A 44 -13.96 29.26 21.68
CA HIS A 44 -15.13 30.04 22.08
C HIS A 44 -15.24 30.18 23.60
N ASP A 45 -15.17 29.07 24.34
CA ASP A 45 -15.30 29.08 25.80
C ASP A 45 -14.20 29.93 26.45
N GLN A 46 -12.98 29.90 25.89
CA GLN A 46 -11.88 30.78 26.32
C GLN A 46 -12.16 32.27 26.04
N LEU A 47 -12.72 32.60 24.88
CA LEU A 47 -13.09 33.98 24.53
C LEU A 47 -14.21 34.51 25.44
N VAL A 48 -15.20 33.68 25.75
CA VAL A 48 -16.28 34.01 26.68
C VAL A 48 -15.74 34.22 28.09
N ALA A 49 -14.85 33.34 28.58
CA ALA A 49 -14.23 33.49 29.90
C ALA A 49 -13.46 34.81 30.04
N VAL A 50 -12.81 35.29 28.97
CA VAL A 50 -12.17 36.61 28.96
C VAL A 50 -13.22 37.73 29.01
N ALA A 51 -14.32 37.57 28.26
CA ALA A 51 -15.43 38.52 28.22
C ALA A 51 -16.12 38.71 29.58
N GLU A 52 -16.10 37.68 30.44
CA GLU A 52 -16.72 37.73 31.76
C GLU A 52 -16.11 38.79 32.69
N THR A 53 -14.88 39.21 32.42
CA THR A 53 -14.23 40.32 33.15
C THR A 53 -14.62 41.71 32.64
N GLY A 54 -15.34 41.78 31.51
CA GLY A 54 -15.70 43.02 30.82
C GLY A 54 -17.13 43.50 31.03
N ASP A 55 -17.46 44.61 30.35
CA ASP A 55 -18.77 45.25 30.35
C ASP A 55 -19.84 44.39 29.63
N PRO A 56 -21.11 44.33 30.10
CA PRO A 56 -22.22 43.68 29.41
C PRO A 56 -22.32 43.92 27.89
N ALA A 57 -22.01 45.14 27.41
CA ALA A 57 -22.02 45.45 25.98
C ALA A 57 -20.94 44.67 25.20
N ALA A 58 -19.78 44.43 25.81
CA ALA A 58 -18.69 43.66 25.21
C ALA A 58 -19.05 42.18 25.10
N ARG A 59 -19.74 41.60 26.10
CA ARG A 59 -20.26 40.23 26.03
C ARG A 59 -21.24 40.05 24.86
N ALA A 60 -22.23 40.94 24.74
CA ALA A 60 -23.21 40.87 23.65
C ALA A 60 -22.60 41.08 22.25
N PHE A 61 -21.47 41.77 22.15
CA PHE A 61 -20.70 41.85 20.91
C PHE A 61 -19.95 40.55 20.64
N LEU A 62 -19.27 39.99 21.64
CA LEU A 62 -18.51 38.75 21.53
C LEU A 62 -19.40 37.56 21.16
N ASP A 63 -20.57 37.40 21.76
CA ASP A 63 -21.51 36.33 21.41
C ASP A 63 -21.87 36.34 19.91
N ARG A 64 -22.09 37.54 19.34
CA ARG A 64 -22.37 37.68 17.90
C ARG A 64 -21.14 37.44 17.04
N LEU A 65 -19.97 37.93 17.48
CA LEU A 65 -18.72 37.76 16.76
C LEU A 65 -18.34 36.27 16.66
N VAL A 66 -18.47 35.52 17.74
CA VAL A 66 -18.05 34.11 17.74
C VAL A 66 -18.90 33.27 16.80
N VAL A 67 -20.22 33.46 16.80
CA VAL A 67 -21.12 32.77 15.84
C VAL A 67 -20.69 33.04 14.39
N THR A 68 -20.25 34.27 14.08
CA THR A 68 -19.76 34.60 12.73
C THR A 68 -18.34 34.12 12.44
N LEU A 69 -17.53 33.91 13.48
CA LEU A 69 -16.12 33.53 13.35
C LEU A 69 -15.93 32.03 13.21
N GLU A 70 -16.86 31.20 13.69
CA GLU A 70 -16.75 29.74 13.67
C GLU A 70 -16.40 29.16 12.28
N PRO A 71 -17.08 29.52 11.18
CA PRO A 71 -16.71 29.01 9.84
C PRO A 71 -15.29 29.43 9.42
N ALA A 72 -14.87 30.65 9.76
CA ALA A 72 -13.55 31.18 9.42
C ALA A 72 -12.44 30.51 10.25
N ALA A 73 -12.68 30.27 11.54
CA ALA A 73 -11.77 29.55 12.42
C ALA A 73 -11.60 28.10 11.95
N ARG A 74 -12.68 27.43 11.56
CA ARG A 74 -12.64 26.06 11.02
C ARG A 74 -11.82 25.98 9.74
N LEU A 75 -12.03 26.92 8.81
CA LEU A 75 -11.26 26.99 7.58
C LEU A 75 -9.77 27.23 7.85
N ALA A 76 -9.43 28.18 8.73
CA ALA A 76 -8.05 28.46 9.09
C ALA A 76 -7.35 27.25 9.73
N LEU A 77 -8.05 26.46 10.54
CA LEU A 77 -7.53 25.21 11.09
C LEU A 77 -7.27 24.17 9.99
N LEU A 78 -8.19 24.00 9.05
CA LEU A 78 -8.00 23.09 7.91
C LEU A 78 -6.80 23.50 7.03
N ASP A 79 -6.62 24.80 6.77
CA ASP A 79 -5.48 25.32 6.03
C ASP A 79 -4.17 25.04 6.77
N ALA A 80 -4.13 25.28 8.09
CA ALA A 80 -2.97 25.01 8.91
C ALA A 80 -2.61 23.51 8.96
N LEU A 81 -3.61 22.63 9.10
CA LEU A 81 -3.42 21.18 9.06
C LEU A 81 -2.90 20.71 7.69
N SER A 82 -3.42 21.28 6.61
CA SER A 82 -3.00 20.96 5.24
C SER A 82 -1.55 21.38 4.98
N ALA A 83 -1.18 22.58 5.43
CA ALA A 83 0.20 23.08 5.34
C ALA A 83 1.16 22.20 6.16
N ALA A 84 0.80 21.86 7.40
CA ALA A 84 1.59 20.97 8.24
C ALA A 84 1.76 19.57 7.63
N ALA A 85 0.70 19.01 7.05
CA ALA A 85 0.78 17.71 6.36
C ALA A 85 1.71 17.75 5.14
N ALA A 86 1.73 18.86 4.40
CA ALA A 86 2.65 19.06 3.28
C ALA A 86 4.12 19.11 3.74
N GLU A 87 4.41 19.82 4.83
CA GLU A 87 5.75 19.86 5.43
C GLU A 87 6.19 18.48 5.92
N ILE A 88 5.32 17.76 6.63
CA ILE A 88 5.60 16.39 7.09
C ILE A 88 5.82 15.43 5.91
N THR A 89 5.05 15.57 4.83
CA THR A 89 5.20 14.74 3.63
C THR A 89 6.57 14.91 2.96
N GLN A 90 7.12 16.13 2.96
CA GLN A 90 8.46 16.37 2.43
C GLN A 90 9.54 15.63 3.24
N ASP A 91 9.38 15.57 4.55
CA ASP A 91 10.32 14.90 5.47
C ASP A 91 10.12 13.37 5.54
N LEU A 92 8.93 12.86 5.20
CA LEU A 92 8.55 11.46 5.34
C LEU A 92 8.90 10.57 4.12
N ALA A 93 9.39 11.14 3.02
CA ALA A 93 9.64 10.41 1.76
C ALA A 93 10.45 9.09 1.99
N PRO A 94 10.03 7.95 1.39
CA PRO A 94 8.99 7.78 0.37
C PRO A 94 7.53 7.73 0.85
N GLY A 95 7.26 7.93 2.15
CA GLY A 95 5.91 8.05 2.66
C GLY A 95 5.26 9.42 2.44
N SER A 96 3.98 9.53 2.76
CA SER A 96 3.22 10.79 2.71
C SER A 96 2.20 10.88 3.85
N VAL A 97 1.82 12.10 4.20
CA VAL A 97 0.71 12.40 5.09
C VAL A 97 -0.24 13.35 4.38
N GLU A 98 -1.49 12.95 4.24
CA GLU A 98 -2.54 13.75 3.61
C GLU A 98 -3.65 14.04 4.62
N VAL A 99 -4.31 15.19 4.47
CA VAL A 99 -5.56 15.50 5.18
C VAL A 99 -6.72 15.26 4.23
N ARG A 100 -7.67 14.40 4.61
CA ARG A 100 -8.89 14.12 3.85
C ARG A 100 -10.10 14.57 4.64
N LEU A 101 -11.16 14.95 3.96
CA LEU A 101 -12.43 15.28 4.60
C LEU A 101 -13.41 14.11 4.44
N ARG A 102 -13.95 13.60 5.56
CA ARG A 102 -15.05 12.64 5.58
C ARG A 102 -16.19 13.18 6.41
N ALA A 103 -17.39 13.24 5.80
CA ALA A 103 -18.57 13.82 6.44
C ALA A 103 -18.35 15.23 7.03
N GLY A 104 -17.39 15.99 6.47
CA GLY A 104 -17.02 17.33 6.94
C GLY A 104 -15.91 17.35 7.99
N GLU A 105 -15.54 16.23 8.59
CA GLU A 105 -14.45 16.13 9.57
C GLU A 105 -13.12 15.76 8.90
N PRO A 106 -11.99 16.37 9.29
CA PRO A 106 -10.68 16.00 8.80
C PRO A 106 -10.18 14.67 9.37
N GLU A 107 -9.58 13.87 8.51
CA GLU A 107 -8.84 12.66 8.85
C GLU A 107 -7.42 12.74 8.27
N PHE A 108 -6.45 12.17 8.98
CA PHE A 108 -5.10 11.99 8.44
C PHE A 108 -5.00 10.65 7.73
N ALA A 109 -4.63 10.69 6.45
CA ALA A 109 -4.23 9.51 5.70
C ALA A 109 -2.71 9.46 5.65
N VAL A 110 -2.12 8.52 6.39
CA VAL A 110 -0.68 8.31 6.43
C VAL A 110 -0.31 7.13 5.54
N THR A 111 0.44 7.41 4.49
CA THR A 111 1.09 6.39 3.66
C THR A 111 2.49 6.20 4.20
N VAL A 112 2.71 5.17 5.00
CA VAL A 112 4.08 4.78 5.36
C VAL A 112 4.76 4.15 4.15
N PRO A 113 6.04 4.44 3.92
CA PRO A 113 6.77 3.77 2.86
C PRO A 113 6.80 2.29 3.22
N THR A 114 6.06 1.50 2.44
CA THR A 114 6.12 0.06 2.50
C THR A 114 7.52 -0.30 2.03
N ALA A 115 8.40 -0.71 2.94
CA ALA A 115 9.59 -1.44 2.55
C ALA A 115 9.10 -2.62 1.72
N GLU A 116 9.32 -2.60 0.40
CA GLU A 116 8.80 -3.57 -0.55
C GLU A 116 8.68 -4.98 0.07
N PRO A 117 7.49 -5.50 0.36
CA PRO A 117 7.21 -6.86 -0.03
C PRO A 117 6.90 -6.77 -1.52
N THR A 118 7.57 -7.59 -2.32
CA THR A 118 7.10 -7.94 -3.66
C THR A 118 5.56 -8.00 -3.71
N ALA A 119 4.96 -7.24 -4.62
CA ALA A 119 3.57 -7.30 -5.09
C ALA A 119 2.44 -6.98 -4.07
N ALA A 120 1.79 -5.82 -4.26
CA ALA A 120 0.44 -5.57 -3.74
C ALA A 120 -0.62 -5.96 -4.80
N GLU A 121 -1.60 -6.73 -4.33
CA GLU A 121 -2.70 -7.41 -5.00
C GLU A 121 -3.84 -6.45 -5.45
N PRO A 122 -4.47 -6.62 -6.63
CA PRO A 122 -5.71 -5.92 -6.99
C PRO A 122 -6.93 -6.52 -6.26
N PRO A 123 -8.02 -5.75 -6.08
CA PRO A 123 -9.17 -6.15 -5.26
C PRO A 123 -9.85 -7.41 -5.79
N PRO A 124 -10.50 -8.22 -4.92
CA PRO A 124 -11.18 -9.43 -5.35
C PRO A 124 -12.35 -9.06 -6.28
N PRO A 125 -12.41 -9.60 -7.51
CA PRO A 125 -13.60 -9.50 -8.31
C PRO A 125 -14.71 -10.35 -7.67
N VAL A 126 -15.89 -9.75 -7.60
CA VAL A 126 -17.17 -10.39 -7.27
C VAL A 126 -17.28 -11.78 -7.90
N ALA A 127 -17.51 -12.78 -7.06
CA ALA A 127 -17.68 -14.17 -7.48
C ALA A 127 -18.94 -14.32 -8.35
N VAL A 128 -18.73 -14.64 -9.62
CA VAL A 128 -19.72 -15.32 -10.46
C VAL A 128 -19.38 -16.82 -10.43
N PRO A 129 -20.37 -17.74 -10.35
CA PRO A 129 -20.08 -19.14 -10.06
C PRO A 129 -19.37 -19.83 -11.22
N ALA A 130 -18.49 -20.76 -10.82
CA ALA A 130 -17.55 -21.52 -11.64
C ALA A 130 -18.20 -22.30 -12.79
N SER A 131 -17.44 -22.42 -13.89
CA SER A 131 -17.53 -23.60 -14.76
C SER A 131 -16.20 -23.80 -15.50
N GLY A 132 -15.67 -25.03 -15.42
CA GLY A 132 -14.57 -25.51 -16.26
C GLY A 132 -13.33 -25.93 -15.49
N ALA A 133 -13.31 -27.18 -15.04
CA ALA A 133 -12.14 -27.88 -14.54
C ALA A 133 -11.06 -28.02 -15.61
N ASP A 134 -9.80 -27.84 -15.22
CA ASP A 134 -8.69 -28.67 -15.67
C ASP A 134 -7.70 -28.72 -14.50
N ASP A 135 -7.78 -29.83 -13.78
CA ASP A 135 -6.97 -30.20 -12.64
C ASP A 135 -5.67 -30.78 -13.19
N THR A 136 -4.58 -30.00 -13.15
CA THR A 136 -3.24 -30.53 -13.39
C THR A 136 -2.36 -30.02 -12.27
N ASP A 137 -2.05 -30.95 -11.35
CA ASP A 137 -1.02 -30.93 -10.31
C ASP A 137 -0.22 -29.63 -10.25
N ASP A 138 -0.75 -28.70 -9.48
CA ASP A 138 -0.24 -27.35 -9.42
C ASP A 138 0.62 -27.23 -8.17
N GLY A 139 1.93 -27.29 -8.39
CA GLY A 139 2.90 -26.81 -7.42
C GLY A 139 2.56 -25.37 -7.01
N PRO A 140 3.27 -24.80 -6.02
CA PRO A 140 2.96 -23.45 -5.53
C PRO A 140 2.89 -22.42 -6.68
N MET A 141 1.68 -21.98 -7.02
CA MET A 141 1.44 -20.97 -8.06
C MET A 141 2.08 -19.64 -7.67
N ALA A 142 3.02 -19.16 -8.48
CA ALA A 142 3.56 -17.81 -8.35
C ALA A 142 2.65 -16.79 -9.07
N ARG A 143 2.21 -15.75 -8.37
CA ARG A 143 1.45 -14.63 -8.96
C ARG A 143 2.41 -13.67 -9.67
N LEU A 144 2.13 -13.33 -10.93
CA LEU A 144 2.92 -12.40 -11.74
C LEU A 144 2.05 -11.23 -12.24
N ASN A 145 2.45 -9.99 -11.92
CA ASN A 145 1.83 -8.77 -12.45
C ASN A 145 2.57 -8.31 -13.72
N LEU A 146 1.95 -8.50 -14.89
CA LEU A 146 2.54 -8.19 -16.20
C LEU A 146 1.91 -6.93 -16.80
N ARG A 147 2.73 -5.91 -17.09
CA ARG A 147 2.32 -4.70 -17.83
C ARG A 147 2.64 -4.86 -19.31
N LEU A 148 1.61 -4.77 -20.15
CA LEU A 148 1.71 -4.94 -21.61
C LEU A 148 1.17 -3.68 -22.31
N SER A 149 1.63 -3.42 -23.53
CA SER A 149 0.95 -2.46 -24.39
C SER A 149 -0.44 -2.97 -24.80
N GLU A 150 -1.38 -2.05 -25.03
CA GLU A 150 -2.76 -2.40 -25.39
C GLU A 150 -2.84 -3.26 -26.66
N GLN A 151 -1.96 -2.98 -27.63
CA GLN A 151 -1.83 -3.76 -28.86
C GLN A 151 -1.39 -5.20 -28.60
N LEU A 152 -0.50 -5.42 -27.64
CA LEU A 152 0.01 -6.75 -27.30
C LEU A 152 -1.04 -7.57 -26.54
N LYS A 153 -1.72 -6.96 -25.57
CA LYS A 153 -2.86 -7.58 -24.86
C LYS A 153 -3.93 -8.07 -25.84
N THR A 154 -4.36 -7.21 -26.76
CA THR A 154 -5.39 -7.56 -27.76
C THR A 154 -4.97 -8.75 -28.63
N ARG A 155 -3.68 -8.84 -29.01
CA ARG A 155 -3.16 -9.97 -29.80
C ARG A 155 -3.19 -11.29 -29.01
N ILE A 156 -2.86 -11.24 -27.72
CA ILE A 156 -2.89 -12.39 -26.81
C ILE A 156 -4.32 -12.92 -26.67
N GLU A 157 -5.28 -12.03 -26.37
CA GLU A 157 -6.69 -12.41 -26.20
C GLU A 157 -7.27 -13.07 -27.46
N ARG A 158 -6.97 -12.52 -28.65
CA ARG A 158 -7.38 -13.17 -29.92
C ARG A 158 -6.73 -14.53 -30.12
N ALA A 159 -5.46 -14.71 -29.74
CA ALA A 159 -4.77 -15.99 -29.87
C ALA A 159 -5.33 -17.04 -28.90
N ALA A 160 -5.67 -16.64 -27.68
CA ALA A 160 -6.31 -17.46 -26.68
C ALA A 160 -7.73 -17.88 -27.12
N ALA A 161 -8.51 -16.93 -27.65
CA ALA A 161 -9.87 -17.18 -28.16
C ALA A 161 -9.89 -18.20 -29.31
N ARG A 162 -8.94 -18.12 -30.26
CA ARG A 162 -8.80 -19.12 -31.35
C ARG A 162 -8.54 -20.53 -30.85
N GLN A 163 -8.00 -20.67 -29.64
CA GLN A 163 -7.68 -21.95 -29.02
C GLN A 163 -8.71 -22.37 -27.96
N GLY A 164 -9.80 -21.61 -27.78
CA GLY A 164 -10.81 -21.86 -26.76
C GLY A 164 -10.27 -21.79 -25.33
N ARG A 165 -9.23 -20.98 -25.07
CA ARG A 165 -8.54 -20.89 -23.78
C ARG A 165 -8.63 -19.50 -23.20
N SER A 166 -8.47 -19.41 -21.87
CA SER A 166 -8.25 -18.13 -21.20
C SER A 166 -6.90 -17.54 -21.61
N ALA A 167 -6.77 -16.22 -21.56
CA ALA A 167 -5.50 -15.54 -21.83
C ALA A 167 -4.38 -16.03 -20.89
N ASN A 168 -4.70 -16.30 -19.62
CA ASN A 168 -3.73 -16.79 -18.63
C ASN A 168 -3.22 -18.19 -18.98
N SER A 169 -4.12 -19.12 -19.32
CA SER A 169 -3.74 -20.50 -19.71
C SER A 169 -2.97 -20.52 -21.04
N TRP A 170 -3.32 -19.62 -21.97
CA TRP A 170 -2.58 -19.45 -23.21
C TRP A 170 -1.17 -18.91 -22.96
N LEU A 171 -1.02 -17.92 -22.08
CA LEU A 171 0.27 -17.34 -21.71
C LEU A 171 1.18 -18.34 -20.99
N ALA A 172 0.65 -19.09 -20.01
CA ALA A 172 1.41 -20.11 -19.30
C ALA A 172 1.96 -21.18 -20.27
N ARG A 173 1.13 -21.62 -21.22
CA ARG A 173 1.56 -22.55 -22.27
C ARG A 173 2.60 -21.95 -23.21
N ALA A 174 2.41 -20.69 -23.62
CA ALA A 174 3.35 -20.00 -24.51
C ALA A 174 4.72 -19.86 -23.84
N ALA A 175 4.75 -19.54 -22.54
CA ALA A 175 5.98 -19.51 -21.75
C ALA A 175 6.64 -20.90 -21.67
N ASN A 176 5.89 -21.96 -21.34
CA ASN A 176 6.42 -23.32 -21.31
C ASN A 176 6.97 -23.77 -22.66
N ALA A 177 6.29 -23.42 -23.76
CA ALA A 177 6.74 -23.74 -25.11
C ALA A 177 8.01 -22.96 -25.51
N ALA A 178 8.14 -21.71 -25.09
CA ALA A 178 9.34 -20.92 -25.30
C ALA A 178 10.53 -21.48 -24.51
N LEU A 179 10.34 -21.85 -23.25
CA LEU A 179 11.36 -22.46 -22.40
C LEU A 179 11.79 -23.84 -22.93
N ALA A 180 10.84 -24.66 -23.38
CA ALA A 180 11.14 -25.95 -24.01
C ALA A 180 11.87 -25.83 -25.36
N ALA A 181 11.73 -24.68 -26.05
CA ALA A 181 12.44 -24.40 -27.29
C ALA A 181 13.85 -23.83 -27.05
N GLU A 182 14.08 -23.18 -25.90
CA GLU A 182 15.40 -22.70 -25.48
C GLU A 182 16.31 -23.81 -24.95
N GLU A 183 15.75 -24.94 -24.52
CA GLU A 183 16.50 -26.12 -24.11
C GLU A 183 16.97 -26.88 -25.37
N PRO A 184 18.26 -26.79 -25.75
CA PRO A 184 18.77 -27.53 -26.88
C PRO A 184 18.86 -28.99 -26.46
N ASP A 185 18.08 -29.83 -27.14
CA ASP A 185 18.20 -31.29 -27.27
C ASP A 185 19.46 -31.85 -26.61
N GLN A 186 19.36 -32.20 -25.32
CA GLN A 186 20.42 -32.91 -24.63
C GLN A 186 20.22 -34.39 -24.98
N PRO A 187 21.08 -34.99 -25.83
CA PRO A 187 20.95 -36.41 -26.13
C PRO A 187 21.11 -37.14 -24.80
N THR A 188 20.08 -37.86 -24.37
CA THR A 188 20.15 -38.76 -23.21
C THR A 188 21.16 -39.86 -23.53
N LEU A 189 22.43 -39.58 -23.28
CA LEU A 189 23.50 -40.55 -23.16
C LEU A 189 23.20 -41.38 -21.92
N HIS A 190 22.44 -42.45 -22.14
CA HIS A 190 22.38 -43.58 -21.23
C HIS A 190 23.75 -44.26 -21.27
N SER A 191 24.66 -43.81 -20.42
CA SER A 191 25.89 -44.54 -20.15
C SER A 191 26.19 -44.58 -18.65
N SER A 192 25.72 -45.64 -18.01
CA SER A 192 26.56 -46.43 -17.11
C SER A 192 26.07 -47.89 -17.16
N THR A 193 26.73 -48.69 -18.01
CA THR A 193 27.62 -49.78 -17.58
C THR A 193 26.96 -50.83 -16.68
N GLY A 194 26.16 -51.69 -17.30
CA GLY A 194 25.82 -53.03 -16.84
C GLY A 194 26.28 -54.08 -17.86
N ARG A 195 27.43 -54.69 -17.56
CA ARG A 195 28.01 -55.93 -18.11
C ARG A 195 27.06 -56.84 -18.94
N GLY A 196 27.42 -57.10 -20.20
CA GLY A 196 27.12 -58.37 -20.89
C GLY A 196 26.75 -58.29 -22.37
N GLY A 197 27.65 -58.76 -23.26
CA GLY A 197 27.24 -59.46 -24.48
C GLY A 197 27.55 -58.83 -25.85
N ARG A 198 28.59 -59.39 -26.50
CA ARG A 198 28.72 -59.66 -27.97
C ARG A 198 28.66 -58.51 -29.01
N ARG A 199 29.84 -58.29 -29.61
CA ARG A 199 30.18 -58.05 -31.04
C ARG A 199 29.06 -57.63 -32.02
N ARG A 200 29.38 -56.63 -32.86
CA ARG A 200 29.70 -56.81 -34.30
C ARG A 200 30.37 -55.58 -34.91
N GLN A 201 31.36 -55.84 -35.76
CA GLN A 201 32.03 -54.91 -36.67
C GLN A 201 31.29 -54.88 -38.02
N THR A 202 31.25 -53.72 -38.66
CA THR A 202 31.28 -53.48 -40.12
C THR A 202 31.80 -52.05 -40.30
N GLY A 203 32.93 -51.78 -40.98
CA GLY A 203 33.02 -51.63 -42.45
C GLY A 203 32.29 -50.36 -42.88
N TRP A 204 32.89 -49.34 -43.50
CA TRP A 204 33.47 -49.38 -44.85
C TRP A 204 34.54 -48.31 -45.11
N VAL A 205 35.19 -48.49 -46.25
CA VAL A 205 36.46 -47.97 -46.75
C VAL A 205 36.36 -46.56 -47.33
N ARG A 206 37.53 -45.87 -47.26
CA ARG A 206 38.04 -44.65 -47.92
C ARG A 206 37.18 -43.96 -48.97
#